data_AF-A0A8H4V200-F1
#
_entry.id   AF-A0A8H4V200-F1
#
_cell.length_a   1.000
_cell.length_b   1.000
_cell.length_c   1.000
_cell.angle_alpha   90.00
_cell.angle_beta   90.00
_cell.angle_gamma   90.00
#
_symmetry.space_group_name_H-M   'P 1'
#
loop_
_entity.id
_entity.type
_entity.pdbx_description
1 polymer ?
#
loop_
_entity_poly.entity_id
_entity_poly.type
_entity_poly.pdbx_seq_one_letter_code
_entity_poly.pdbx_strand_id
1 'polypeptide(L)'
;MAAPRFLRPAGRLLQSRIAAPISRPAFRLPAAAAQSISTRRTYATEASKEMTVRDALNEALAEELESNEKVFVLGEEVAQYNGAYKVTRGLLDRFGPKRVIDTPIT
;
A
#
# COMPACT_ATOMS: atom_id res chain seq x y z
N MET A 1 -16.99 25.27 -62.76
CA MET A 1 -17.49 26.60 -63.16
C MET A 1 -18.79 26.82 -62.39
N ALA A 2 -18.73 27.18 -61.10
CA ALA A 2 -18.63 28.54 -60.53
C ALA A 2 -20.03 29.16 -60.23
N ALA A 3 -20.50 28.96 -58.98
CA ALA A 3 -21.41 29.73 -58.09
C ALA A 3 -22.72 30.38 -58.64
N PRO A 4 -23.81 30.54 -57.83
CA PRO A 4 -23.79 31.45 -56.69
C PRO A 4 -24.43 30.89 -55.40
N ARG A 5 -23.83 31.27 -54.27
CA ARG A 5 -24.33 31.00 -52.92
C ARG A 5 -25.30 32.11 -52.51
N PHE A 6 -26.48 31.70 -52.05
CA PHE A 6 -27.51 32.56 -51.50
C PHE A 6 -27.03 33.32 -50.25
N LEU A 7 -27.45 34.59 -50.20
CA LEU A 7 -27.44 35.49 -49.05
C LEU A 7 -27.93 34.81 -47.77
N ARG A 8 -27.24 35.07 -46.66
CA ARG A 8 -27.89 35.34 -45.36
C ARG A 8 -27.12 36.42 -44.60
N PRO A 9 -27.75 37.56 -44.24
CA PRO A 9 -27.19 38.54 -43.33
C PRO A 9 -27.56 38.16 -41.88
N ALA A 10 -26.59 38.19 -40.97
CA ALA A 10 -26.86 38.20 -39.54
C ALA A 10 -25.70 38.92 -38.84
N GLY A 11 -25.70 40.24 -38.98
CA GLY A 11 -24.89 41.10 -38.16
C GLY A 11 -25.42 41.15 -36.73
N ARG A 12 -24.47 41.37 -35.81
CA ARG A 12 -24.67 42.01 -34.50
C ARG A 12 -25.25 41.12 -33.41
N LEU A 13 -24.36 40.47 -32.65
CA LEU A 13 -24.63 40.12 -31.27
C LEU A 13 -23.46 40.53 -30.35
N LEU A 14 -23.83 41.47 -29.47
CA LEU A 14 -23.34 41.75 -28.11
C LEU A 14 -21.84 41.93 -27.85
N GLN A 15 -21.48 43.20 -27.63
CA GLN A 15 -20.42 43.60 -26.70
C GLN A 15 -20.69 43.01 -25.31
N SER A 16 -19.93 41.97 -24.94
CA SER A 16 -19.83 41.52 -23.55
C SER A 16 -18.92 42.48 -22.79
N ARG A 17 -19.49 43.12 -21.77
CA ARG A 17 -18.86 44.07 -20.85
C ARG A 17 -17.59 43.47 -20.24
N ILE A 18 -16.49 44.23 -20.30
CA ILE A 18 -15.25 43.94 -19.56
C ILE A 18 -15.57 44.08 -18.06
N ALA A 19 -15.57 42.96 -17.34
CA ALA A 19 -15.67 42.95 -15.88
C ALA A 19 -14.31 43.36 -15.28
N ALA A 20 -14.30 44.37 -14.41
CA ALA A 20 -13.11 44.77 -13.67
C ALA A 20 -12.62 43.65 -12.72
N PRO A 21 -11.31 43.49 -12.48
CA PRO A 21 -10.82 42.47 -11.57
C PRO A 21 -11.13 42.84 -10.12
N ILE A 22 -11.92 42.00 -9.46
CA ILE A 22 -12.22 42.08 -8.04
C ILE A 22 -10.94 41.77 -7.26
N SER A 23 -10.36 42.78 -6.59
CA SER A 23 -9.24 42.62 -5.68
C SER A 23 -9.67 41.76 -4.48
N ARG A 24 -9.15 40.55 -4.38
CA ARG A 24 -9.37 39.65 -3.24
C ARG A 24 -8.36 40.01 -2.14
N PRO A 25 -8.78 40.19 -0.87
CA PRO A 25 -7.82 40.36 0.21
C PRO A 25 -7.02 39.07 0.36
N ALA A 26 -5.69 39.18 0.27
CA ALA A 26 -4.80 38.06 0.51
C ALA A 26 -4.86 37.69 2.00
N PHE A 27 -5.59 36.63 2.33
CA PHE A 27 -5.53 36.02 3.66
C PHE A 27 -4.14 35.41 3.83
N ARG A 28 -3.24 36.14 4.48
CA ARG A 28 -1.88 35.67 4.75
C ARG A 28 -1.95 34.70 5.92
N LEU A 29 -1.98 33.42 5.62
CA LEU A 29 -1.82 32.37 6.64
C LEU A 29 -0.47 32.58 7.35
N PRO A 30 -0.43 32.54 8.70
CA PRO A 30 0.83 32.56 9.41
C PRO A 30 1.64 31.33 8.99
N ALA A 31 2.92 31.53 8.68
CA ALA A 31 3.86 30.50 8.20
C ALA A 31 4.10 29.34 9.21
N ALA A 32 3.45 29.37 10.38
CA ALA A 32 3.70 28.45 11.49
C ALA A 32 2.81 27.20 11.50
N ALA A 33 1.79 27.08 10.64
CA ALA A 33 0.91 25.91 10.60
C ALA A 33 1.40 24.77 9.69
N ALA A 34 2.54 24.94 9.02
CA ALA A 34 3.10 23.95 8.10
C ALA A 34 4.13 22.99 8.77
N GLN A 35 4.12 22.87 10.10
CA GLN A 35 4.72 21.69 10.72
C GLN A 35 3.77 20.51 10.50
N SER A 36 3.76 20.01 9.27
CA SER A 36 3.31 18.67 9.00
C SER A 36 4.06 17.79 9.98
N ILE A 37 3.34 17.17 10.92
CA ILE A 37 3.80 16.03 11.68
C ILE A 37 3.98 14.93 10.63
N SER A 38 5.06 15.03 9.86
CA SER A 38 5.61 13.94 9.09
C SER A 38 6.34 13.11 10.13
N THR A 39 5.56 12.36 10.91
CA THR A 39 6.07 11.25 11.69
C THR A 39 6.65 10.31 10.64
N ARG A 40 7.92 10.52 10.33
CA ARG A 40 8.71 9.59 9.54
C ARG A 40 8.47 8.25 10.23
N ARG A 41 7.82 7.33 9.54
CA ARG A 41 7.64 5.95 9.99
C ARG A 41 9.04 5.33 10.09
N THR A 42 9.72 5.61 11.20
CA THR A 42 11.05 5.11 11.53
C THR A 42 10.89 3.69 12.08
N TYR A 43 10.45 2.77 11.23
CA TYR A 43 10.58 1.33 11.50
C TYR A 43 11.60 0.65 10.58
N ALA A 44 12.07 1.34 9.55
CA ALA A 44 13.17 0.87 8.72
C ALA A 44 14.45 1.58 9.18
N THR A 45 15.24 0.91 10.02
CA THR A 45 16.65 1.25 10.26
C THR A 45 17.50 0.02 9.92
N GLU A 46 18.68 0.27 9.35
CA GLU A 46 19.65 -0.69 8.81
C GLU A 46 19.18 -1.50 7.57
N ALA A 47 20.16 -1.93 6.77
CA ALA A 47 20.01 -2.48 5.41
C ALA A 47 18.83 -3.46 5.28
N SER A 48 17.78 -3.05 4.56
CA SER A 48 16.66 -3.92 4.22
C SER A 48 17.16 -5.08 3.36
N LYS A 49 17.28 -6.26 3.97
CA LYS A 49 17.56 -7.51 3.26
C LYS A 49 16.42 -7.78 2.29
N GLU A 50 16.72 -7.80 1.00
CA GLU A 50 15.74 -8.24 0.00
C GLU A 50 15.45 -9.72 0.23
N MET A 51 14.17 -10.04 0.43
CA MET A 51 13.70 -11.40 0.64
C MET A 51 12.31 -11.56 0.05
N THR A 52 11.96 -12.80 -0.29
CA THR A 52 10.59 -13.08 -0.72
C THR A 52 9.65 -12.98 0.47
N VAL A 53 8.38 -12.64 0.24
CA VAL A 53 7.36 -12.60 1.31
C VAL A 53 7.26 -13.96 2.02
N ARG A 54 7.45 -15.06 1.30
CA ARG A 54 7.49 -16.41 1.88
C ARG A 54 8.61 -16.54 2.91
N ASP A 55 9.80 -16.07 2.57
CA ASP A 55 10.97 -16.16 3.46
C ASP A 55 10.81 -15.24 4.66
N ALA A 56 10.26 -14.03 4.45
CA ALA A 56 9.95 -13.11 5.54
C ALA A 56 9.00 -13.71 6.57
N LEU A 57 7.94 -14.39 6.11
CA LEU A 57 7.00 -15.09 6.98
C LEU A 57 7.65 -16.28 7.70
N ASN A 58 8.48 -17.06 7.00
CA ASN A 58 9.19 -18.19 7.62
C ASN A 58 10.15 -17.71 8.73
N GLU A 59 10.91 -16.64 8.46
CA GLU A 59 11.87 -16.04 9.39
C GLU A 59 11.15 -15.50 10.63
N ALA A 60 10.05 -14.75 10.44
CA ALA A 60 9.24 -14.25 11.54
C ALA A 60 8.64 -15.37 12.41
N LEU A 61 8.12 -16.43 11.78
CA LEU A 61 7.59 -17.59 12.53
C LEU A 61 8.69 -18.32 13.29
N ALA A 62 9.86 -18.48 12.67
CA ALA A 62 11.00 -19.14 13.30
C ALA A 62 11.51 -18.36 14.53
N GLU A 63 11.60 -17.03 14.42
CA GLU A 63 12.03 -16.16 15.52
C GLU A 63 11.08 -16.29 16.73
N GLU A 64 9.76 -16.26 16.50
CA GLU A 64 8.78 -16.40 17.57
C GLU A 64 8.77 -17.80 18.18
N LEU A 65 8.95 -18.85 17.37
CA LEU A 65 9.05 -20.22 17.86
C LEU A 65 10.30 -20.45 18.72
N GLU A 66 11.39 -19.76 18.41
CA GLU A 66 12.65 -19.81 19.15
C GLU A 66 12.60 -18.97 20.43
N SER A 67 11.98 -17.78 20.37
CA SER A 67 11.87 -16.85 21.50
C SER A 67 10.93 -17.35 22.61
N ASN A 68 9.83 -18.03 22.24
CA ASN A 68 8.80 -18.42 23.21
C ASN A 68 8.33 -19.87 23.04
N GLU A 69 8.61 -20.69 24.05
CA GLU A 69 8.24 -22.12 24.08
C GLU A 69 6.73 -22.40 23.98
N LYS A 70 5.87 -21.41 24.28
CA LYS A 70 4.41 -21.55 24.23
C LYS A 70 3.82 -21.30 22.84
N VAL A 71 4.58 -20.73 21.91
CA VAL A 71 4.11 -20.45 20.55
C VAL A 71 4.12 -21.75 19.75
N PHE A 72 3.06 -22.11 19.03
CA PHE A 72 3.07 -23.26 18.13
C PHE A 72 2.25 -22.96 16.88
N VAL A 73 2.53 -23.67 15.81
CA VAL A 73 1.84 -23.55 14.53
C VAL A 73 0.93 -24.77 14.35
N LEU A 74 -0.34 -24.51 14.05
CA LEU A 74 -1.33 -25.52 13.71
C LEU A 74 -1.98 -25.16 12.37
N GLY A 75 -2.34 -26.17 11.58
CA GLY A 75 -3.11 -25.98 10.37
C GLY A 75 -3.03 -27.19 9.44
N GLU A 76 -3.74 -27.11 8.33
CA GLU A 76 -3.68 -28.11 7.28
C GLU A 76 -2.31 -28.04 6.56
N GLU A 77 -1.66 -29.19 6.40
CA GLU A 77 -0.41 -29.35 5.64
C GLU A 77 0.78 -28.49 6.12
N VAL A 78 0.76 -27.96 7.34
CA VAL A 78 1.79 -27.05 7.86
C VAL A 78 3.08 -27.77 8.28
N ALA A 79 3.01 -29.04 8.68
CA ALA A 79 4.12 -29.79 9.24
C ALA A 79 4.81 -30.65 8.17
N GLN A 80 4.33 -31.87 7.93
CA GLN A 80 5.06 -32.84 7.07
C GLN A 80 5.17 -32.37 5.62
N TYR A 81 4.20 -31.58 5.16
CA TYR A 81 4.19 -31.05 3.81
C TYR A 81 4.94 -29.71 3.67
N ASN A 82 5.56 -29.21 4.75
CA ASN A 82 6.25 -27.92 4.77
C ASN A 82 5.37 -26.72 4.42
N GLY A 83 4.04 -26.84 4.56
CA GLY A 83 3.06 -25.85 4.15
C GLY A 83 2.71 -25.94 2.65
N ALA A 84 1.45 -25.70 2.31
CA ALA A 84 0.97 -25.67 0.93
C ALA A 84 1.79 -24.71 0.05
N TYR A 85 2.12 -23.52 0.58
CA TYR A 85 2.92 -22.50 -0.10
C TYR A 85 4.40 -22.47 0.32
N LYS A 86 4.87 -23.46 1.08
CA LYS A 86 6.25 -23.55 1.58
C LYS A 86 6.67 -22.45 2.56
N VAL A 87 5.70 -21.87 3.28
CA VAL A 87 5.96 -20.86 4.33
C VAL A 87 6.54 -21.49 5.60
N THR A 88 6.13 -22.71 5.96
CA THR A 88 6.57 -23.39 7.19
C THR A 88 7.71 -24.39 6.95
N ARG A 89 8.41 -24.26 5.83
CA ARG A 89 9.51 -25.16 5.44
C ARG A 89 10.58 -25.24 6.53
N GLY A 90 10.96 -26.48 6.89
CA GLY A 90 12.02 -26.75 7.86
C GLY A 90 11.68 -26.41 9.32
N LEU A 91 10.49 -25.88 9.62
CA LEU A 91 10.09 -25.60 11.00
C LEU A 91 9.83 -26.89 11.78
N LEU A 92 9.26 -27.92 11.14
CA LEU A 92 9.04 -29.22 11.77
C LEU A 92 10.36 -29.87 12.20
N ASP A 93 11.37 -29.86 11.33
CA ASP A 93 12.68 -30.43 11.63
C ASP A 93 13.42 -29.67 12.75
N ARG A 94 13.24 -28.35 12.81
CA ARG A 94 13.86 -27.48 13.82
C ARG A 94 13.20 -27.55 15.19
N PHE A 95 11.86 -27.51 15.24
CA PHE A 95 11.11 -27.34 16.50
C PHE A 95 10.32 -28.59 16.93
N GLY A 96 10.22 -29.59 16.05
CA GLY A 96 9.61 -30.88 16.31
C GLY A 96 8.07 -30.89 16.25
N PRO A 97 7.47 -32.10 16.31
CA PRO A 97 6.04 -32.32 16.08
C PRO A 97 5.13 -31.79 17.18
N LYS A 98 5.68 -31.36 18.33
CA LYS A 98 4.89 -30.71 19.39
C LYS A 98 4.60 -29.24 19.12
N ARG A 99 5.37 -28.61 18.21
CA ARG A 99 5.32 -27.17 17.94
C ARG A 99 4.83 -26.85 16.53
N VAL A 100 4.90 -27.80 15.61
CA VAL A 100 4.36 -27.69 14.24
C VAL A 100 3.46 -28.89 14.01
N ILE A 101 2.14 -28.66 13.96
CA ILE A 101 1.12 -29.71 14.05
C ILE A 101 0.18 -29.64 12.85
N ASP A 102 0.04 -30.76 12.13
CA ASP A 102 -0.96 -30.92 11.08
C ASP A 102 -2.35 -31.15 11.69
N THR A 103 -3.36 -30.45 11.16
CA THR A 103 -4.77 -30.64 11.55
C THR A 103 -5.58 -31.30 10.43
N PRO A 104 -6.62 -32.09 10.77
CA PRO A 104 -7.54 -32.62 9.77
C PRO A 104 -8.26 -31.53 8.97
N ILE A 105 -8.76 -31.90 7.79
CA ILE A 105 -9.67 -31.07 7.00
C ILE A 105 -11.04 -31.10 7.70
N THR A 106 -11.52 -29.95 8.15
CA THR A 106 -12.79 -29.80 8.88
C THR A 106 -13.62 -28.64 8.34
#